data_AF-A0A7C3VVX7-F1
#
_entry.id   AF-A0A7C3VVX7-F1
#
_cell.length_a   1.000
_cell.length_b   1.000
_cell.length_c   1.000
_cell.angle_alpha   90.00
_cell.angle_beta   90.00
_cell.angle_gamma   90.00
#
_symmetry.space_group_name_H-M   'P 1'
#
loop_
_entity.id
_entity.type
_entity.pdbx_description
1 polymer ?
#
loop_
_entity_poly.entity_id
_entity_poly.type
_entity_poly.pdbx_seq_one_letter_code
_entity_poly.pdbx_strand_id
1 'polypeptide(L)'
;MGSHFPHRYLLLQPLCQSRHPVDPRSALGLGDRVSVPTALASCGRRFFFVHSTPSDPERWDYIVTLEEADQAFSDFQGTICFVGHSHVPFLSLRGKDGVCRFSHGPRLVLHPDFRYLVNVGSVGQPRDGDPRACYLLFDVDQGYLELRRVEYELERTQAKMVQVGLPSFLAARLAMGR
;
A
#
# COMPACT_ATOMS: atom_id res chain seq x y z
N MET A 1 31.09 15.48 4.63
CA MET A 1 30.96 14.06 5.01
C MET A 1 29.64 13.56 4.46
N GLY A 2 29.67 12.81 3.36
CA GLY A 2 28.45 12.23 2.77
C GLY A 2 28.12 10.90 3.45
N SER A 3 26.94 10.79 4.05
CA SER A 3 26.48 9.56 4.68
C SER A 3 26.18 8.50 3.62
N HIS A 4 27.05 7.49 3.52
CA HIS A 4 26.69 6.21 2.92
C HIS A 4 25.50 5.63 3.70
N PHE A 5 24.35 5.45 3.05
CA PHE A 5 23.24 4.67 3.57
C PHE A 5 23.23 3.31 2.85
N PRO A 6 23.84 2.25 3.41
CA PRO A 6 23.86 0.92 2.80
C PRO A 6 22.57 0.12 3.07
N HIS A 7 21.47 0.80 3.41
CA HIS A 7 20.22 0.17 3.83
C HIS A 7 19.29 -0.15 2.66
N ARG A 8 18.73 -1.36 2.66
CA ARG A 8 17.77 -1.81 1.65
C ARG A 8 16.36 -1.37 2.03
N TYR A 9 15.93 -0.29 1.40
CA TYR A 9 14.56 0.20 1.48
C TYR A 9 13.68 -0.39 0.38
N LEU A 10 12.51 -0.89 0.75
CA LEU A 10 11.39 -1.14 -0.16
C LEU A 10 10.37 -0.01 0.02
N LEU A 11 10.25 0.83 -1.01
CA LEU A 11 9.21 1.85 -1.10
C LEU A 11 7.99 1.24 -1.79
N LEU A 12 6.86 1.17 -1.08
CA LEU A 12 5.64 0.55 -1.60
C LEU A 12 4.52 1.57 -1.79
N GLN A 13 3.91 1.54 -2.98
CA GLN A 13 2.82 2.39 -3.41
C GLN A 13 1.76 1.52 -4.11
N PRO A 14 0.45 1.83 -4.02
CA PRO A 14 -0.55 1.07 -4.76
C PRO A 14 -0.41 1.31 -6.27
N LEU A 15 -0.23 0.24 -7.05
CA LEU A 15 -0.30 0.33 -8.50
C LEU A 15 -1.75 0.57 -8.95
N CYS A 16 -1.96 1.62 -9.74
CA CYS A 16 -3.27 1.94 -10.31
C CYS A 16 -3.55 1.05 -11.52
N GLN A 17 -4.53 0.15 -11.44
CA GLN A 17 -4.97 -0.66 -12.59
C GLN A 17 -6.20 -0.02 -13.24
N SER A 18 -6.06 0.41 -14.49
CA SER A 18 -7.16 1.01 -15.27
C SER A 18 -8.02 -0.06 -15.96
N ARG A 19 -9.34 0.19 -16.06
CA ARG A 19 -10.32 -0.76 -16.60
C ARG A 19 -10.38 -0.82 -18.15
N HIS A 20 -9.41 -0.26 -18.86
CA HIS A 20 -9.45 -0.15 -20.32
C HIS A 20 -8.28 -0.88 -21.01
N PRO A 21 -8.50 -1.55 -22.15
CA PRO A 21 -7.42 -2.04 -22.98
C PRO A 21 -6.69 -0.86 -23.64
N VAL A 22 -5.37 -0.77 -23.44
CA VAL A 22 -4.51 0.20 -24.14
C VAL A 22 -3.98 -0.46 -25.42
N ASP A 23 -3.98 0.29 -26.52
CA ASP A 23 -3.46 -0.16 -27.83
C ASP A 23 -1.95 -0.47 -27.73
N PRO A 24 -1.49 -1.69 -28.07
CA PRO A 24 -0.07 -2.05 -28.00
C PRO A 24 0.84 -1.33 -28.99
N ARG A 25 0.33 -0.51 -29.92
CA ARG A 25 1.14 0.16 -30.98
C ARG A 25 1.68 1.54 -30.62
N SER A 26 1.36 2.09 -29.44
CA SER A 26 1.95 3.35 -28.95
C SER A 26 3.11 3.15 -27.95
N ALA A 27 3.48 1.90 -27.66
CA ALA A 27 4.43 1.54 -26.60
C ALA A 27 5.91 1.64 -27.01
N LEU A 28 6.46 2.86 -27.02
CA LEU A 28 7.89 3.11 -26.79
C LEU A 28 8.07 3.88 -25.49
N GLY A 29 7.81 3.19 -24.37
CA GLY A 29 7.87 3.76 -23.03
C GLY A 29 7.25 2.85 -21.99
N LEU A 30 8.08 1.95 -21.43
CA LEU A 30 7.90 1.22 -20.17
C LEU A 30 6.44 0.90 -19.75
N GLY A 31 5.82 -0.05 -20.45
CA GLY A 31 4.57 -0.70 -20.04
C GLY A 31 4.48 -2.11 -20.66
N ASP A 32 3.67 -3.04 -20.17
CA ASP A 32 2.89 -3.04 -18.92
C ASP A 32 2.45 -4.50 -18.61
N ARG A 33 1.86 -4.76 -17.43
CA ARG A 33 1.19 -6.02 -16.99
C ARG A 33 2.07 -7.26 -16.63
N VAL A 34 2.48 -7.34 -15.35
CA VAL A 34 2.95 -8.54 -14.59
C VAL A 34 2.68 -8.28 -13.08
N SER A 35 2.17 -9.15 -12.19
CA SER A 35 1.41 -10.42 -12.29
C SER A 35 0.72 -10.78 -10.93
N VAL A 36 0.01 -11.92 -10.89
CA VAL A 36 -0.22 -12.93 -9.81
C VAL A 36 0.68 -12.76 -8.54
N PRO A 37 0.20 -13.08 -7.30
CA PRO A 37 0.90 -12.78 -6.05
C PRO A 37 2.39 -13.12 -6.04
N THR A 38 3.22 -12.08 -6.03
CA THR A 38 4.67 -12.23 -6.18
C THR A 38 5.30 -12.50 -4.82
N ALA A 39 5.47 -13.79 -4.49
CA ALA A 39 6.13 -14.21 -3.27
C ALA A 39 7.65 -13.95 -3.35
N LEU A 40 8.11 -12.85 -2.76
CA LEU A 40 9.53 -12.51 -2.65
C LEU A 40 10.10 -13.04 -1.32
N ALA A 41 11.26 -13.68 -1.39
CA ALA A 41 12.01 -14.15 -0.23
C ALA A 41 13.28 -13.31 -0.04
N SER A 42 13.45 -12.72 1.14
CA SER A 42 14.69 -12.06 1.56
C SER A 42 14.95 -12.32 3.03
N CYS A 43 16.20 -12.62 3.40
CA CYS A 43 16.62 -12.86 4.78
C CYS A 43 15.70 -13.83 5.56
N GLY A 44 15.29 -14.94 4.91
CA GLY A 44 14.40 -15.95 5.50
C GLY A 44 12.93 -15.53 5.68
N ARG A 45 12.55 -14.28 5.37
CA ARG A 45 11.17 -13.80 5.42
C ARG A 45 10.50 -13.99 4.05
N ARG A 46 9.26 -14.49 4.06
CA ARG A 46 8.39 -14.55 2.87
C ARG A 46 7.45 -13.35 2.87
N PHE A 47 7.45 -12.60 1.79
CA PHE A 47 6.57 -11.45 1.56
C PHE A 47 5.47 -11.81 0.56
N PHE A 48 4.27 -11.28 0.76
CA PHE A 48 3.13 -11.42 -0.15
C PHE A 48 2.68 -10.02 -0.59
N PHE A 49 2.37 -9.85 -1.87
CA PHE A 49 1.93 -8.57 -2.44
C PHE A 49 0.68 -8.81 -3.28
N VAL A 50 -0.41 -8.14 -2.91
CA VAL A 50 -1.68 -8.14 -3.65
C VAL A 50 -2.25 -6.72 -3.65
N HIS A 51 -3.07 -6.36 -4.63
CA HIS A 51 -3.67 -5.02 -4.67
C HIS A 51 -4.82 -4.90 -3.65
N SER A 52 -5.71 -5.89 -3.61
CA SER A 52 -6.95 -5.96 -2.83
C SER A 52 -6.80 -6.97 -1.67
N THR A 53 -7.64 -8.00 -1.60
CA THR A 53 -7.57 -9.07 -0.59
C THR A 53 -6.61 -10.19 -1.03
N PRO A 54 -5.99 -10.94 -0.09
CA PRO A 54 -5.15 -12.09 -0.41
C PRO A 54 -5.96 -13.35 -0.78
N SER A 55 -7.21 -13.48 -0.34
CA SER A 55 -8.10 -14.62 -0.62
C SER A 55 -8.62 -14.64 -2.06
N ASP A 56 -9.15 -13.53 -2.53
CA ASP A 56 -9.67 -13.37 -3.89
C ASP A 56 -9.32 -11.98 -4.45
N PRO A 57 -8.10 -11.82 -4.99
CA PRO A 57 -7.64 -10.54 -5.52
C PRO A 57 -8.54 -9.97 -6.63
N GLU A 58 -9.26 -10.83 -7.36
CA GLU A 58 -10.07 -10.45 -8.52
C GLU A 58 -11.49 -9.98 -8.15
N ARG A 59 -11.94 -10.18 -6.90
CA ARG A 59 -13.20 -9.57 -6.40
C ARG A 59 -13.08 -8.11 -6.01
N TRP A 60 -11.87 -7.59 -5.81
CA TRP A 60 -11.61 -6.19 -5.43
C TRP A 60 -12.29 -5.77 -4.11
N ASP A 61 -12.43 -6.71 -3.17
CA ASP A 61 -12.92 -6.40 -1.83
C ASP A 61 -11.91 -5.52 -1.05
N TYR A 62 -12.38 -4.85 -0.02
CA TYR A 62 -11.57 -4.00 0.85
C TYR A 62 -11.17 -4.70 2.15
N ILE A 63 -10.06 -4.26 2.73
CA ILE A 63 -9.72 -4.53 4.14
C ILE A 63 -9.58 -3.16 4.81
N VAL A 64 -10.48 -2.86 5.74
CA VAL A 64 -10.53 -1.59 6.50
C VAL A 64 -10.86 -1.79 7.99
N THR A 65 -11.37 -2.96 8.37
CA THR A 65 -11.68 -3.36 9.75
C THR A 65 -10.67 -4.37 10.30
N LEU A 66 -10.65 -4.52 11.63
CA LEU A 66 -9.81 -5.52 12.30
C LEU A 66 -10.25 -6.96 12.01
N GLU A 67 -11.55 -7.18 11.78
CA GLU A 67 -12.16 -8.48 11.47
C GLU A 67 -11.74 -8.96 10.08
N GLU A 68 -11.88 -8.12 9.05
CA GLU A 68 -11.38 -8.38 7.69
C GLU A 68 -9.86 -8.64 7.70
N ALA A 69 -9.12 -7.90 8.53
CA ALA A 69 -7.67 -8.08 8.68
C ALA A 69 -7.32 -9.41 9.37
N ASP A 70 -8.06 -9.84 10.40
CA ASP A 70 -7.83 -11.14 11.06
C ASP A 70 -8.13 -12.31 10.11
N GLN A 71 -9.25 -12.24 9.38
CA GLN A 71 -9.62 -13.23 8.37
C GLN A 71 -8.51 -13.38 7.32
N ALA A 72 -8.05 -12.25 6.76
CA ALA A 72 -7.02 -12.23 5.72
C ALA A 72 -5.67 -12.85 6.15
N PHE A 73 -5.36 -12.95 7.45
CA PHE A 73 -4.15 -13.67 7.90
C PHE A 73 -4.19 -15.18 7.59
N SER A 74 -5.38 -15.76 7.39
CA SER A 74 -5.56 -17.16 7.01
C SER A 74 -5.23 -17.40 5.53
N ASP A 75 -5.34 -16.36 4.71
CA ASP A 75 -5.43 -16.46 3.25
C ASP A 75 -4.09 -16.21 2.53
N PHE A 76 -3.02 -15.89 3.26
CA PHE A 76 -1.66 -15.84 2.73
C PHE A 76 -0.68 -16.67 3.57
N GLN A 77 0.40 -17.13 2.93
CA GLN A 77 1.55 -17.68 3.64
C GLN A 77 2.70 -16.66 3.71
N GLY A 78 3.38 -16.63 4.85
CA GLY A 78 4.59 -15.82 5.04
C GLY A 78 4.52 -14.86 6.22
N THR A 79 5.54 -14.02 6.32
CA THR A 79 5.77 -13.12 7.46
C THR A 79 5.02 -11.81 7.30
N ILE A 80 4.94 -11.26 6.08
CA ILE A 80 4.29 -9.95 5.81
C ILE A 80 3.46 -10.05 4.53
N CYS A 81 2.22 -9.57 4.58
CA CYS A 81 1.38 -9.30 3.41
C CYS A 81 1.19 -7.79 3.24
N PHE A 82 1.39 -7.30 2.02
CA PHE A 82 1.17 -5.92 1.63
C PHE A 82 -0.06 -5.84 0.73
N VAL A 83 -1.01 -4.98 1.11
CA VAL A 83 -2.27 -4.71 0.42
C VAL A 83 -2.41 -3.21 0.13
N GLY A 84 -3.38 -2.86 -0.71
CA GLY A 84 -3.74 -1.48 -1.05
C GLY A 84 -5.25 -1.34 -1.21
N HIS A 85 -5.69 -0.93 -2.41
CA HIS A 85 -7.08 -0.78 -2.86
C HIS A 85 -8.01 0.18 -2.08
N SER A 86 -8.16 0.01 -0.77
CA SER A 86 -9.03 0.85 0.08
C SER A 86 -8.54 2.30 0.19
N HIS A 87 -7.23 2.52 -0.01
CA HIS A 87 -6.53 3.79 0.23
C HIS A 87 -6.57 4.27 1.70
N VAL A 88 -6.90 3.36 2.63
CA VAL A 88 -6.90 3.59 4.08
C VAL A 88 -5.71 2.82 4.67
N PRO A 89 -4.61 3.48 5.05
CA PRO A 89 -3.41 2.81 5.52
C PRO A 89 -3.60 2.21 6.92
N PHE A 90 -3.03 1.04 7.14
CA PHE A 90 -2.95 0.42 8.47
C PHE A 90 -1.72 -0.47 8.59
N LEU A 91 -1.28 -0.68 9.83
CA LEU A 91 -0.30 -1.69 10.22
C LEU A 91 -0.99 -2.66 11.16
N SER A 92 -1.10 -3.94 10.80
CA SER A 92 -1.61 -4.98 11.69
C SER A 92 -0.59 -6.09 11.94
N LEU A 93 -0.73 -6.75 13.08
CA LEU A 93 0.08 -7.87 13.50
C LEU A 93 -0.80 -8.97 14.11
N ARG A 94 -0.42 -10.22 13.90
CA ARG A 94 -1.04 -11.40 14.50
C ARG A 94 0.05 -12.29 15.14
N GLY A 95 -0.10 -12.56 16.43
CA GLY A 95 0.85 -13.37 17.20
C GLY A 95 0.54 -14.86 17.15
N LYS A 96 1.39 -15.65 17.83
CA LYS A 96 1.15 -17.09 18.09
C LYS A 96 -0.06 -17.35 19.01
N ASP A 97 -0.53 -16.33 19.72
CA ASP A 97 -1.81 -16.33 20.46
C ASP A 97 -3.04 -16.31 19.54
N GLY A 98 -2.85 -16.11 18.23
CA GLY A 98 -3.91 -16.04 17.24
C GLY A 98 -4.63 -14.69 17.21
N VAL A 99 -4.22 -13.70 18.01
CA VAL A 99 -4.92 -12.41 18.14
C VAL A 99 -4.37 -11.40 17.15
N CYS A 100 -5.20 -10.94 16.21
CA CYS A 100 -4.89 -9.80 15.35
C CYS A 100 -5.09 -8.47 16.10
N ARG A 101 -4.20 -7.51 15.85
CA ARG A 101 -4.24 -6.16 16.44
C ARG A 101 -3.76 -5.14 15.41
N PHE A 102 -4.37 -3.96 15.40
CA PHE A 102 -3.75 -2.79 14.75
C PHE A 102 -2.64 -2.21 15.64
N SER A 103 -1.56 -1.77 15.00
CA SER A 103 -0.48 -1.04 15.66
C SER A 103 -0.93 0.39 16.00
N HIS A 104 -0.41 0.91 17.11
CA HIS A 104 -0.63 2.30 17.49
C HIS A 104 0.50 3.16 16.95
N GLY A 105 0.16 4.09 16.06
CA GLY A 105 1.12 5.00 15.42
C GLY A 105 1.67 4.50 14.08
N PRO A 106 2.51 5.31 13.41
CA PRO A 106 2.89 5.08 12.01
C PRO A 106 3.99 4.03 11.82
N ARG A 107 4.66 3.55 12.89
CA ARG A 107 5.85 2.69 12.80
C ARG A 107 5.69 1.43 13.63
N LEU A 108 6.03 0.29 13.06
CA LEU A 108 5.95 -1.04 13.67
C LEU A 108 7.27 -1.80 13.47
N VAL A 109 7.90 -2.19 14.58
CA VAL A 109 9.11 -3.04 14.57
C VAL A 109 8.70 -4.50 14.37
N LEU A 110 9.45 -5.21 13.52
CA LEU A 110 9.19 -6.59 13.15
C LEU A 110 9.85 -7.56 14.15
N HIS A 111 9.07 -8.51 14.65
CA HIS A 111 9.47 -9.50 15.63
C HIS A 111 9.19 -10.92 15.09
N PRO A 112 10.08 -11.92 15.32
CA PRO A 112 9.96 -13.26 14.70
C PRO A 112 8.67 -14.03 15.03
N ASP A 113 8.06 -13.77 16.19
CA ASP A 113 6.84 -14.46 16.65
C ASP A 113 5.53 -13.91 16.06
N PHE A 114 5.60 -12.89 15.20
CA PHE A 114 4.44 -12.23 14.63
C PHE A 114 4.42 -12.32 13.10
N ARG A 115 3.20 -12.37 12.55
CA ARG A 115 2.91 -12.12 11.14
C ARG A 115 2.28 -10.74 10.99
N TYR A 116 2.42 -10.14 9.82
CA TYR A 116 2.02 -8.76 9.55
C TYR A 116 1.13 -8.67 8.32
N LEU A 117 0.13 -7.80 8.36
CA LEU A 117 -0.70 -7.41 7.22
C LEU A 117 -0.74 -5.89 7.20
N VAL A 118 -0.48 -5.30 6.03
CA VAL A 118 -0.18 -3.87 5.90
C VAL A 118 -0.91 -3.28 4.72
N ASN A 119 -1.74 -2.28 4.95
CA ASN A 119 -2.23 -1.44 3.87
C ASN A 119 -1.29 -0.26 3.67
N VAL A 120 -0.69 -0.14 2.48
CA VAL A 120 0.33 0.87 2.18
C VAL A 120 -0.23 2.29 2.01
N GLY A 121 -1.56 2.46 2.07
CA GLY A 121 -2.24 3.75 1.90
C GLY A 121 -2.48 4.10 0.44
N SER A 122 -2.32 5.37 0.09
CA SER A 122 -2.40 5.85 -1.30
C SER A 122 -1.64 7.15 -1.50
N VAL A 123 -0.88 7.22 -2.58
CA VAL A 123 -0.07 8.40 -2.93
C VAL A 123 -0.95 9.47 -3.57
N GLY A 124 -1.84 9.09 -4.48
CA GLY A 124 -2.63 10.04 -5.28
C GLY A 124 -4.04 10.34 -4.76
N GLN A 125 -4.56 9.53 -3.83
CA GLN A 125 -5.90 9.72 -3.27
C GLN A 125 -6.05 8.96 -1.94
N PRO A 126 -5.44 9.42 -0.83
CA PRO A 126 -5.76 8.91 0.51
C PRO A 126 -7.28 8.96 0.77
N ARG A 127 -7.81 8.01 1.55
CA ARG A 127 -9.25 7.94 1.88
C ARG A 127 -9.57 7.95 3.38
N ASP A 128 -8.59 8.31 4.20
CA ASP A 128 -8.66 8.26 5.65
C ASP A 128 -8.77 9.64 6.33
N GLY A 129 -9.07 10.69 5.56
CA GLY A 129 -9.25 12.05 6.08
C GLY A 129 -7.97 12.89 6.18
N ASP A 130 -6.79 12.29 6.02
CA ASP A 130 -5.52 13.04 5.86
C ASP A 130 -5.22 13.21 4.35
N PRO A 131 -5.25 14.44 3.81
CA PRO A 131 -5.07 14.69 2.37
C PRO A 131 -3.64 14.41 1.88
N ARG A 132 -2.66 14.25 2.78
CA ARG A 132 -1.24 14.04 2.42
C ARG A 132 -1.02 12.65 1.84
N ALA A 133 -0.21 12.61 0.78
CA ALA A 133 0.18 11.39 0.09
C ALA A 133 0.77 10.38 1.08
N CYS A 134 0.30 9.13 1.02
CA CYS A 134 0.74 8.06 1.91
C CYS A 134 1.42 6.93 1.14
N TYR A 135 2.50 6.42 1.73
CA TYR A 135 3.22 5.25 1.27
C TYR A 135 3.83 4.50 2.45
N LEU A 136 4.27 3.26 2.22
CA LEU A 136 5.02 2.50 3.21
C LEU A 136 6.52 2.51 2.92
N LEU A 137 7.30 2.82 3.94
CA LEU A 137 8.72 2.53 4.02
C LEU A 137 8.91 1.19 4.73
N PHE A 138 9.52 0.22 4.06
CA PHE A 138 9.99 -1.01 4.70
C PHE A 138 11.52 -1.02 4.69
N ASP A 139 12.11 -0.93 5.90
CA ASP A 139 13.54 -1.07 6.14
C ASP A 139 13.82 -2.54 6.49
N VAL A 140 14.44 -3.26 5.55
CA VAL A 140 14.64 -4.71 5.68
C VAL A 140 15.72 -5.02 6.73
N ASP A 141 16.75 -4.18 6.80
CA ASP A 141 17.94 -4.41 7.62
C ASP A 141 17.68 -4.04 9.09
N GLN A 142 17.00 -2.92 9.35
CA GLN A 142 16.55 -2.53 10.69
C GLN A 142 15.26 -3.25 11.11
N GLY A 143 14.59 -3.93 10.16
CA GLY A 143 13.39 -4.72 10.43
C GLY A 143 12.21 -3.93 10.96
N TYR A 144 11.82 -2.82 10.31
CA TYR A 144 10.60 -2.10 10.65
C TYR A 144 9.80 -1.65 9.42
N LEU A 145 8.51 -1.46 9.65
CA LEU A 145 7.55 -0.91 8.71
C LEU A 145 7.17 0.49 9.19
N GLU A 146 7.09 1.47 8.29
CA GLU A 146 6.68 2.83 8.64
C GLU A 146 5.82 3.47 7.56
N LEU A 147 4.58 3.80 7.92
CA LEU A 147 3.67 4.61 7.13
C LEU A 147 4.15 6.05 7.15
N ARG A 148 4.48 6.58 5.97
CA ARG A 148 4.93 7.97 5.81
C ARG A 148 3.83 8.80 5.17
N ARG A 149 3.77 10.08 5.55
CA ARG A 149 2.93 11.12 4.95
C ARG A 149 3.81 12.22 4.38
N VAL A 150 3.49 12.66 3.17
CA VAL A 150 4.22 13.73 2.48
C VAL A 150 3.22 14.71 1.88
N GLU A 151 3.46 16.00 2.13
CA GLU A 151 2.70 17.10 1.52
C GLU A 151 3.06 17.24 0.05
N TYR A 152 2.09 17.69 -0.76
CA TYR A 152 2.26 17.93 -2.18
C TYR A 152 1.43 19.14 -2.62
N GLU A 153 1.70 19.60 -3.83
CA GLU A 153 1.01 20.70 -4.50
C GLU A 153 -0.46 20.33 -4.82
N LEU A 154 -1.30 20.35 -3.78
CA LEU A 154 -2.69 19.86 -3.84
C LEU A 154 -3.54 20.72 -4.78
N GLU A 155 -3.50 22.04 -4.63
CA GLU A 155 -4.24 22.98 -5.48
C GLU A 155 -3.82 22.86 -6.95
N ARG A 156 -2.50 22.73 -7.21
CA ARG A 156 -1.96 22.49 -8.56
C ARG A 156 -2.44 21.17 -9.15
N THR A 157 -2.63 20.14 -8.32
CA THR A 157 -3.15 18.83 -8.73
C THR A 157 -4.63 18.94 -9.07
N GLN A 158 -5.42 19.60 -8.22
CA GLN A 158 -6.84 19.89 -8.48
C GLN A 158 -7.05 20.70 -9.75
N ALA A 159 -6.27 21.77 -9.96
CA ALA A 159 -6.32 22.60 -11.16
C ALA A 159 -6.05 21.77 -12.43
N LYS A 160 -5.03 20.91 -12.42
CA LYS A 160 -4.75 19.98 -13.54
C LYS A 160 -5.92 19.04 -13.81
N MET A 161 -6.53 18.46 -12.78
CA MET A 161 -7.68 17.55 -12.93
C MET A 161 -8.87 18.25 -13.60
N VAL A 162 -9.21 19.48 -13.16
CA VAL A 162 -10.27 20.28 -13.76
C VAL A 162 -9.92 20.68 -15.21
N GLN A 163 -8.66 21.06 -15.46
CA GLN A 163 -8.19 21.45 -16.80
C GLN A 163 -8.33 20.33 -17.84
N VAL A 164 -8.14 19.06 -17.45
CA VAL A 164 -8.33 17.90 -18.34
C VAL A 164 -9.77 17.37 -18.35
N GLY A 165 -10.72 18.10 -17.77
CA GLY A 165 -12.15 17.79 -17.82
C GLY A 165 -12.62 16.71 -16.84
N LEU A 166 -11.83 16.37 -15.80
CA LEU A 166 -12.32 15.47 -14.76
C LEU A 166 -13.42 16.16 -13.93
N PRO A 167 -14.47 15.44 -13.51
CA PRO A 167 -15.50 15.97 -12.62
C PRO A 167 -14.91 16.66 -11.39
N SER A 168 -15.33 17.91 -11.13
CA SER A 168 -14.77 18.77 -10.08
C SER A 168 -14.81 18.16 -8.68
N PHE A 169 -15.80 17.31 -8.39
CA PHE A 169 -15.88 16.59 -7.10
C PHE A 169 -14.70 15.63 -6.87
N LEU A 170 -14.11 15.06 -7.94
CA LEU A 170 -12.93 14.20 -7.85
C LEU A 170 -11.67 14.98 -7.46
N ALA A 171 -11.57 16.24 -7.90
CA ALA A 171 -10.52 17.15 -7.47
C ALA A 171 -10.77 17.62 -6.03
N ALA A 172 -11.98 18.10 -5.73
CA ALA A 172 -12.35 18.63 -4.41
C ALA A 172 -12.08 17.64 -3.27
N ARG A 173 -12.35 16.33 -3.48
CA ARG A 173 -12.14 15.31 -2.46
C ARG A 173 -10.68 15.03 -2.08
N LEU A 174 -9.70 15.43 -2.90
CA LEU A 174 -8.29 15.35 -2.51
C LEU A 174 -8.00 16.16 -1.24
N ALA A 175 -8.60 17.35 -1.11
CA ALA A 175 -8.47 18.20 0.08
C ALA A 175 -9.13 17.58 1.34
N MET A 176 -10.04 16.62 1.15
CA MET A 176 -10.74 15.92 2.24
C MET A 176 -10.13 14.55 2.58
N GLY A 177 -9.12 14.09 1.83
CA GLY A 177 -8.64 12.71 1.91
C GLY A 177 -9.75 11.68 1.69
N ARG A 178 -10.44 11.73 0.53
CA ARG A 178 -11.55 10.85 0.12
C ARG A 178 -11.53 10.49 -1.38
#